data_AF-A0A7S1W9Z4-F1
#
_entry.id   AF-A0A7S1W9Z4-F1
#
_cell.length_a   1.000
_cell.length_b   1.000
_cell.length_c   1.000
_cell.angle_alpha   90.00
_cell.angle_beta   90.00
_cell.angle_gamma   90.00
#
_symmetry.space_group_name_H-M   'P 1'
#
loop_
_entity.id
_entity.type
_entity.pdbx_description
1 polymer ?
#
loop_
_entity_poly.entity_id
_entity_poly.type
_entity_poly.pdbx_seq_one_letter_code
_entity_poly.pdbx_strand_id
1 'polypeptide(L)'
;FVALFLVEIIVRAKGCERMFKRHDGWLVFDSIILAITVVDVWILRPLGLLNVCASALWFAKVVIAFRSLRALVVLRLLRYIRPMRVIVQALGRAFCSIVFMVVFAVLFTFCLAVVFTSVLGQMPELEESQSYVWDWSTHSLVPEAASPKVVELFNCVVGSMLALNLVMVRGILFGPMIVWPLLGRSDLQHVVARILVVTVLLYLLMCLLPLIHAIFVTAFIEAAKVDESKRACELLTKGDVALHRLRDCFFEWLTEGDLLTFQDLQEGLARHPEICRKTGVMPHHARTLFRQMDTNGSNYVSLDEFLMGFIKVMRSSRPVDMIGIDYQLKKIFKELYSITEDSNRDFQLLRDQYLVTNEAYNNITSKMAQLVACIDNGESSAAVRRLTLHANALQQLQLEEGCLLDQVARELESRFAFKTRLDRLQASVRA
;
A
#
# COMPACT_ATOMS: atom_id res chain seq x y z
N PHE A 1 37.65 25.80 -3.95
CA PHE A 1 36.41 25.00 -3.77
C PHE A 1 35.15 25.80 -4.07
N VAL A 2 34.82 26.86 -3.32
CA VAL A 2 33.61 27.68 -3.56
C VAL A 2 33.54 28.22 -4.99
N ALA A 3 34.64 28.74 -5.53
CA ALA A 3 34.71 29.21 -6.91
C ALA A 3 34.43 28.08 -7.94
N LEU A 4 34.97 26.87 -7.72
CA LEU A 4 34.69 25.72 -8.60
C LEU A 4 33.21 25.34 -8.57
N PHE A 5 32.59 25.34 -7.39
CA PHE A 5 31.16 25.08 -7.28
C PHE A 5 30.29 26.17 -7.89
N LEU A 6 30.71 27.43 -7.77
CA LEU A 6 30.05 28.54 -8.43
C LEU A 6 30.07 28.35 -9.95
N VAL A 7 31.23 27.99 -10.50
CA VAL A 7 31.36 27.67 -11.93
C VAL A 7 30.49 26.46 -12.29
N GLU A 8 30.50 25.37 -11.52
CA GLU A 8 29.66 24.18 -11.75
C GLU A 8 28.16 24.53 -11.78
N ILE A 9 27.67 25.32 -10.80
CA ILE A 9 26.26 25.74 -10.75
C ILE A 9 25.92 26.66 -11.92
N ILE A 10 26.81 27.60 -12.30
CA ILE A 10 26.59 28.47 -13.46
C ILE A 10 26.52 27.65 -14.76
N VAL A 11 27.44 26.70 -14.95
CA VAL A 11 27.45 25.81 -16.12
C VAL A 11 26.18 24.96 -16.16
N ARG A 12 25.75 24.39 -15.01
CA ARG A 12 24.48 23.64 -14.92
C ARG A 12 23.27 24.52 -15.20
N ALA A 13 23.22 25.73 -14.64
CA ALA A 13 22.11 26.66 -14.85
C ALA A 13 21.99 27.07 -16.32
N LYS A 14 23.11 27.42 -16.97
CA LYS A 14 23.13 27.79 -18.40
C LYS A 14 22.84 26.60 -19.32
N GLY A 15 23.40 25.42 -19.04
CA GLY A 15 23.15 24.22 -19.84
C GLY A 15 21.71 23.69 -19.75
N CYS A 16 20.94 24.15 -18.75
CA CYS A 16 19.59 23.67 -18.45
C CYS A 16 18.51 24.75 -18.58
N GLU A 17 18.64 25.73 -19.48
CA GLU A 17 17.66 26.83 -19.62
C GLU A 17 16.19 26.36 -19.75
N ARG A 18 15.94 25.22 -20.42
CA ARG A 18 14.59 24.62 -20.48
C ARG A 18 14.24 23.75 -19.26
N MET A 19 15.21 23.15 -18.59
CA MET A 19 14.98 22.33 -17.40
C MET A 19 14.84 23.15 -16.12
N PHE A 20 15.33 24.39 -16.07
CA PHE A 20 15.09 25.28 -14.93
C PHE A 20 13.60 25.57 -14.71
N LYS A 21 12.78 25.46 -15.77
CA LYS A 21 11.31 25.55 -15.69
C LYS A 21 10.63 24.28 -15.12
N ARG A 22 11.33 23.14 -15.04
CA ARG A 22 10.86 21.91 -14.40
C ARG A 22 11.65 21.68 -13.11
N HIS A 23 11.08 22.11 -11.99
CA HIS A 23 11.60 22.06 -10.62
C HIS A 23 12.57 20.90 -10.28
N ASP A 24 13.86 21.00 -10.66
CA ASP A 24 14.90 20.13 -10.12
C ASP A 24 15.24 20.62 -8.71
N GLY A 25 14.58 20.04 -7.71
CA GLY A 25 14.76 20.40 -6.30
C GLY A 25 16.22 20.28 -5.83
N TRP A 26 17.03 19.45 -6.46
CA TRP A 26 18.45 19.32 -6.13
C TRP A 26 19.27 20.53 -6.55
N LEU A 27 18.96 21.12 -7.72
CA LEU A 27 19.65 22.32 -8.18
C LEU A 27 19.33 23.51 -7.28
N VAL A 28 18.08 23.64 -6.83
CA VAL A 28 17.66 24.67 -5.87
C VAL A 28 18.39 24.49 -4.54
N PHE A 29 18.42 23.26 -4.01
CA PHE A 29 19.15 22.92 -2.79
C PHE A 29 20.65 23.24 -2.89
N ASP A 30 21.30 22.83 -3.98
CA ASP A 30 22.72 23.10 -4.22
C ASP A 30 23.02 24.59 -4.29
N SER A 31 22.12 25.36 -4.92
CA SER A 31 22.21 26.81 -5.04
C SER A 31 22.09 27.51 -3.69
N ILE A 32 21.15 27.08 -2.84
CA ILE A 32 20.99 27.60 -1.47
C ILE A 32 22.26 27.34 -0.64
N ILE A 33 22.78 26.12 -0.66
CA ILE A 33 24.01 25.78 0.08
C ILE A 33 25.20 26.60 -0.44
N LEU A 34 25.32 26.77 -1.76
CA LEU A 34 26.37 27.59 -2.33
C LEU A 34 26.23 29.04 -1.88
N ALA A 35 25.03 29.62 -1.92
CA ALA A 35 24.78 30.99 -1.49
C ALA A 35 25.20 31.20 -0.02
N ILE A 36 24.79 30.28 0.88
CA ILE A 36 25.21 30.30 2.29
C ILE A 36 26.74 30.24 2.41
N THR A 37 27.39 29.38 1.63
CA THR A 37 28.85 29.21 1.65
C THR A 37 29.59 30.45 1.11
N VAL A 38 29.04 31.11 0.09
CA VAL A 38 29.58 32.35 -0.48
C VAL A 38 29.48 33.49 0.53
N VAL A 39 28.31 33.69 1.15
CA VAL A 39 28.12 34.69 2.21
C VAL A 39 29.13 34.49 3.33
N ASP A 40 29.28 33.26 3.81
CA ASP A 40 30.20 32.94 4.89
C ASP A 40 31.68 33.15 4.51
N VAL A 41 32.12 32.71 3.32
CA VAL A 41 33.53 32.82 2.93
C VAL A 41 33.92 34.21 2.45
N TRP A 42 33.04 34.91 1.71
CA TRP A 42 33.37 36.14 0.98
C TRP A 42 32.90 37.40 1.69
N ILE A 43 31.85 37.32 2.52
CA ILE A 43 31.33 38.49 3.24
C ILE A 43 31.78 38.44 4.69
N LEU A 44 31.49 37.34 5.40
CA LEU A 44 31.70 37.28 6.86
C LEU A 44 33.18 37.21 7.27
N ARG A 45 34.03 36.49 6.51
CA ARG A 45 35.46 36.40 6.83
C ARG A 45 36.22 37.70 6.57
N PRO A 46 36.09 38.38 5.41
CA PRO A 46 36.85 39.60 5.14
C PRO A 46 36.42 40.78 6.01
N LEU A 47 35.14 40.83 6.43
CA LEU A 47 34.68 41.88 7.34
C LEU A 47 35.33 41.83 8.73
N GLY A 48 36.11 40.80 9.08
CA GLY A 48 36.76 40.69 10.39
C GLY A 48 35.77 40.60 11.57
N LEU A 49 34.46 40.49 11.30
CA LEU A 49 33.38 40.43 12.28
C LEU A 49 33.56 39.30 13.30
N LEU A 50 34.35 38.27 12.97
CA LEU A 50 34.67 37.15 13.85
C LEU A 50 35.69 37.49 14.96
N ASN A 51 36.54 38.50 14.76
CA ASN A 51 37.57 38.87 15.74
C ASN A 51 37.24 40.15 16.53
N VAL A 52 36.35 41.01 16.04
CA VAL A 52 36.16 42.38 16.58
C VAL A 52 34.92 42.53 17.46
N CYS A 53 33.91 41.67 17.35
CA CYS A 53 32.64 41.84 18.07
C CYS A 53 32.43 40.85 19.23
N ALA A 54 33.21 40.99 20.30
CA ALA A 54 32.92 40.34 21.58
C ALA A 54 31.63 40.88 22.24
N SER A 55 31.10 42.04 21.81
CA SER A 55 29.85 42.62 22.32
C SER A 55 28.59 42.13 21.56
N ALA A 56 28.72 41.58 20.35
CA ALA A 56 27.61 41.05 19.57
C ALA A 56 27.58 39.51 19.59
N LEU A 57 27.74 38.92 20.78
CA LEU A 57 27.86 37.47 20.98
C LEU A 57 26.73 36.66 20.33
N TRP A 58 25.51 37.20 20.26
CA TRP A 58 24.37 36.49 19.68
C TRP A 58 24.48 36.36 18.16
N PHE A 59 24.87 37.42 17.45
CA PHE A 59 25.10 37.38 16.00
C PHE A 59 26.27 36.47 15.65
N ALA A 60 27.36 36.50 16.43
CA ALA A 60 28.49 35.61 16.25
C ALA A 60 28.07 34.13 16.40
N LYS A 61 27.24 33.79 17.38
CA LYS A 61 26.68 32.43 17.56
C LYS A 61 25.84 31.98 16.36
N VAL A 62 25.01 32.87 15.81
CA VAL A 62 24.21 32.57 14.61
C VAL A 62 25.11 32.31 13.40
N VAL A 63 26.16 33.12 13.20
CA VAL A 63 27.15 32.91 12.13
C VAL A 63 27.89 31.58 12.29
N ILE A 64 28.24 31.20 13.52
CA ILE A 64 28.84 29.88 13.81
C ILE A 64 27.87 28.74 13.48
N ALA A 65 26.56 28.90 13.73
CA ALA A 65 25.55 27.94 13.31
C ALA A 65 25.44 27.85 11.77
N PHE A 66 25.48 28.98 11.05
CA PHE A 66 25.53 28.96 9.58
C PHE A 66 26.78 28.25 9.04
N ARG A 67 27.90 28.34 9.75
CA ARG A 67 29.12 27.60 9.39
C ARG A 67 28.94 26.09 9.49
N SER A 68 28.12 25.58 10.42
CA SER A 68 27.84 24.14 10.51
C SER A 68 26.99 23.63 9.34
N LEU A 69 26.21 24.50 8.68
CA LEU A 69 25.46 24.14 7.46
C LEU A 69 26.37 23.74 6.30
N ARG A 70 27.67 24.05 6.34
CA ARG A 70 28.64 23.50 5.37
C ARG A 70 28.67 21.97 5.40
N ALA A 71 28.34 21.33 6.52
CA ALA A 71 28.19 19.88 6.60
C ALA A 71 27.08 19.35 5.69
N LEU A 72 26.06 20.16 5.35
CA LEU A 72 25.02 19.80 4.39
C LEU A 72 25.57 19.60 2.97
N VAL A 73 26.77 20.11 2.66
CA VAL A 73 27.47 19.78 1.40
C VAL A 73 27.66 18.26 1.29
N VAL A 74 27.81 17.53 2.40
CA VAL A 74 27.89 16.06 2.39
C VAL A 74 26.60 15.42 1.91
N LEU A 75 25.43 16.05 2.14
CA LEU A 75 24.15 15.54 1.63
C LEU A 75 24.10 15.51 0.10
N ARG A 76 24.98 16.25 -0.59
CA ARG A 76 25.14 16.14 -2.05
C ARG A 76 25.60 14.75 -2.47
N LEU A 77 26.38 14.05 -1.64
CA LEU A 77 26.79 12.66 -1.91
C LEU A 77 25.58 11.71 -1.98
N LEU A 78 24.52 12.00 -1.23
CA LEU A 78 23.29 11.20 -1.24
C LEU A 78 22.58 11.21 -2.59
N ARG A 79 22.83 12.22 -3.44
CA ARG A 79 22.29 12.28 -4.80
C ARG A 79 22.86 11.18 -5.70
N TYR A 80 24.13 10.82 -5.50
CA TYR A 80 24.81 9.81 -6.32
C TYR A 80 24.43 8.39 -5.89
N ILE A 81 24.07 8.20 -4.62
CA ILE A 81 23.65 6.91 -4.09
C ILE A 81 22.14 6.75 -4.32
N ARG A 82 21.77 6.01 -5.38
CA ARG A 82 20.36 5.79 -5.75
C ARG A 82 19.45 5.37 -4.57
N PRO A 83 19.83 4.40 -3.72
CA PRO A 83 19.02 4.04 -2.54
C PRO A 83 18.76 5.22 -1.59
N MET A 84 19.76 6.06 -1.34
CA MET A 84 19.64 7.20 -0.44
C MET A 84 18.74 8.28 -1.03
N ARG A 85 18.84 8.54 -2.34
CA ARG A 85 17.95 9.49 -3.03
C ARG A 85 16.48 9.11 -2.87
N VAL A 86 16.16 7.82 -2.97
CA VAL A 86 14.80 7.31 -2.77
C VAL A 86 14.32 7.61 -1.35
N ILE A 87 15.14 7.29 -0.35
CA ILE A 87 14.82 7.53 1.06
C ILE A 87 14.59 9.02 1.33
N VAL A 88 15.45 9.90 0.80
CA VAL A 88 15.31 11.35 0.96
C VAL A 88 14.03 11.87 0.29
N GLN A 89 13.67 11.35 -0.89
CA GLN A 89 12.42 11.73 -1.55
C GLN A 89 11.18 11.22 -0.80
N ALA A 90 11.27 10.01 -0.25
CA ALA A 90 10.23 9.43 0.60
C ALA A 90 10.03 10.27 1.87
N LEU A 91 11.13 10.59 2.55
CA LEU A 91 11.14 11.45 3.74
C LEU A 91 10.61 12.86 3.42
N GLY A 92 10.99 13.44 2.27
CA GLY A 92 10.54 14.74 1.83
C GLY A 92 9.03 14.81 1.60
N ARG A 93 8.42 13.75 1.05
CA ARG A 93 6.95 13.67 0.92
C ARG A 93 6.27 13.50 2.28
N ALA A 94 6.85 12.68 3.17
CA ALA A 94 6.36 12.50 4.53
C ALA A 94 6.52 13.76 5.39
N PHE A 95 7.46 14.66 5.03
CA PHE A 95 7.82 15.83 5.82
C PHE A 95 6.62 16.76 6.09
N CYS A 96 5.75 17.00 5.11
CA CYS A 96 4.57 17.83 5.33
C CYS A 96 3.67 17.26 6.43
N SER A 97 3.37 15.96 6.38
CA SER A 97 2.58 15.27 7.41
C SER A 97 3.28 15.31 8.77
N ILE A 98 4.60 15.09 8.79
CA ILE A 98 5.42 15.16 10.01
C ILE A 98 5.36 16.56 10.63
N VAL A 99 5.43 17.62 9.82
CA VAL A 99 5.35 19.01 10.32
C VAL A 99 4.03 19.26 11.04
N PHE A 100 2.89 18.87 10.45
CA PHE A 100 1.59 19.03 11.12
C PHE A 100 1.51 18.23 12.43
N MET A 101 2.08 17.02 12.46
CA MET A 101 2.15 16.22 13.68
C MET A 101 3.02 16.85 14.75
N VAL A 102 4.18 17.41 14.38
CA VAL A 102 5.06 18.14 15.31
C VAL A 102 4.36 19.39 15.84
N VAL A 103 3.67 20.14 14.98
CA VAL A 103 2.87 21.30 15.41
C VAL A 103 1.80 20.88 16.42
N PHE A 104 1.06 19.81 16.13
CA PHE A 104 0.08 19.27 17.07
C PHE A 104 0.71 18.85 18.41
N ALA A 105 1.85 18.15 18.37
CA ALA A 105 2.59 17.76 19.57
C ALA A 105 3.10 18.97 20.38
N VAL A 106 3.57 20.03 19.71
CA VAL A 106 3.99 21.29 20.34
C VAL A 106 2.81 22.02 20.99
N LEU A 107 1.66 22.10 20.31
CA LEU A 107 0.46 22.72 20.88
C LEU A 107 -0.08 21.91 22.07
N PHE A 108 -0.08 20.58 21.96
CA PHE A 108 -0.51 19.71 23.04
C PHE A 108 0.42 19.81 24.26
N THR A 109 1.74 19.78 24.04
CA THR A 109 2.72 19.97 25.12
C THR A 109 2.66 21.38 25.72
N PHE A 110 2.33 22.40 24.93
CA PHE A 110 2.08 23.76 25.44
C PHE A 110 0.90 23.77 26.43
N CYS A 111 -0.23 23.16 26.07
CA CYS A 111 -1.39 23.06 26.98
C CYS A 111 -1.03 22.36 28.29
N LEU A 112 -0.31 21.24 28.21
CA LEU A 112 0.16 20.53 29.41
C LEU A 112 1.17 21.33 30.20
N ALA A 113 2.07 22.06 29.55
CA ALA A 113 3.05 22.90 30.21
C ALA A 113 2.39 24.02 31.02
N VAL A 114 1.29 24.61 30.55
CA VAL A 114 0.51 25.58 31.32
C VAL A 114 -0.05 24.93 32.58
N VAL A 115 -0.64 23.73 32.48
CA VAL A 115 -1.15 22.98 33.64
C VAL A 115 -0.03 22.67 34.62
N PHE A 116 1.10 22.14 34.15
CA PHE A 116 2.26 21.82 35.00
C PHE A 116 2.85 23.06 35.67
N THR A 117 2.95 24.18 34.96
CA THR A 117 3.42 25.46 35.54
C THR A 117 2.46 25.93 36.63
N SER A 118 1.13 25.79 36.43
CA SER A 118 0.15 26.18 37.44
C SER A 118 0.16 25.27 38.69
N VAL A 119 0.39 23.97 38.52
CA VAL A 119 0.34 22.99 39.61
C VAL A 119 1.68 22.88 40.34
N LEU A 120 2.79 22.78 39.62
CA LEU A 120 4.13 22.58 40.18
C LEU A 120 4.87 23.89 40.45
N GLY A 121 4.66 24.92 39.64
CA GLY A 121 5.32 26.22 39.80
C GLY A 121 4.84 27.01 41.03
N GLN A 122 3.71 26.63 41.63
CA GLN A 122 3.18 27.24 42.85
C GLN A 122 3.65 26.54 44.14
N MET A 123 4.57 25.59 44.07
CA MET A 123 5.07 24.85 45.25
C MET A 123 6.44 25.39 45.70
N PRO A 124 6.51 26.53 46.44
CA PRO A 124 7.78 27.14 46.87
C PRO A 124 8.58 26.22 47.81
N GLU A 125 7.92 25.32 48.52
CA GLU A 125 8.56 24.44 49.51
C GLU A 125 9.39 23.30 48.89
N LEU A 126 9.35 23.11 47.56
CA LEU A 126 10.24 22.17 46.87
C LEU A 126 11.68 22.69 46.76
N GLU A 127 11.94 23.98 46.99
CA GLU A 127 13.30 24.55 46.93
C GLU A 127 14.17 24.24 48.15
N GLU A 128 13.56 23.97 49.31
CA GLU A 128 14.28 23.89 50.59
C GLU A 128 14.62 22.44 51.00
N SER A 129 14.00 21.45 50.36
CA SER A 129 14.31 20.04 50.63
C SER A 129 15.62 19.66 49.93
N GLN A 130 16.71 19.55 50.69
CA GLN A 130 17.99 19.00 50.21
C GLN A 130 17.75 17.60 49.63
N SER A 131 17.59 17.51 48.31
CA SER A 131 17.33 16.25 47.61
C SER A 131 18.62 15.44 47.57
N TYR A 132 18.73 14.46 48.46
CA TYR A 132 19.69 13.39 48.33
C TYR A 132 19.21 12.46 47.20
N VAL A 133 20.01 12.30 46.15
CA VAL A 133 19.70 11.32 45.11
C VAL A 133 20.28 9.98 45.51
N TRP A 134 19.44 8.95 45.39
CA TRP A 134 19.88 7.57 45.54
C TRP A 134 20.70 7.19 44.31
N ASP A 135 22.01 7.14 44.48
CA ASP A 135 22.92 6.69 43.44
C ASP A 135 22.92 5.16 43.39
N TRP A 136 22.33 4.59 42.34
CA TRP A 136 22.26 3.14 42.12
C TRP A 136 23.63 2.49 41.94
N SER A 137 24.65 3.25 41.56
CA SER A 137 26.01 2.73 41.38
C SER A 137 26.76 2.60 42.71
N THR A 138 26.49 3.48 43.67
CA THR A 138 27.14 3.49 44.99
C THR A 138 26.24 2.98 46.13
N HIS A 139 24.96 2.71 45.85
CA HIS A 139 23.94 2.36 46.86
C HIS A 139 23.93 3.33 48.05
N SER A 140 24.19 4.62 47.79
CA SER A 140 24.34 5.64 48.82
C SER A 140 23.62 6.93 48.45
N LEU A 141 23.21 7.69 49.47
CA LEU A 141 22.58 9.00 49.34
C LEU A 141 23.70 10.02 49.10
N VAL A 142 23.93 10.38 47.84
CA VAL A 142 24.94 11.37 47.48
C VAL A 142 24.27 12.76 47.48
N PRO A 143 24.81 13.77 48.20
CA PRO A 143 24.36 15.14 48.08
C PRO A 143 24.53 15.58 46.63
N GLU A 144 23.43 15.91 45.97
CA GLU A 144 23.40 16.18 44.54
C GLU A 144 23.99 17.57 44.26
N ALA A 145 25.32 17.68 44.31
CA ALA A 145 26.03 18.96 44.32
C ALA A 145 26.00 19.74 42.98
N ALA A 146 25.24 19.29 41.96
CA ALA A 146 25.24 19.95 40.66
C ALA A 146 24.05 19.64 39.74
N SER A 147 22.99 18.97 40.19
CA SER A 147 21.84 18.79 39.31
C SER A 147 21.11 20.14 39.16
N PRO A 148 20.82 20.58 37.93
CA PRO A 148 19.93 21.72 37.75
C PRO A 148 18.60 21.36 38.40
N LYS A 149 18.13 22.21 39.32
CA LYS A 149 16.86 22.01 40.03
C LYS A 149 15.76 21.87 38.97
N VAL A 150 15.33 20.65 38.70
CA VAL A 150 14.31 20.36 37.67
C VAL A 150 13.01 21.12 37.97
N VAL A 151 12.78 21.45 39.24
CA VAL A 151 11.68 22.30 39.71
C VAL A 151 11.73 23.71 39.10
N GLU A 152 12.92 24.30 38.91
CA GLU A 152 13.07 25.63 38.29
C GLU A 152 12.58 25.66 36.84
N LEU A 153 12.66 24.52 36.13
CA LEU A 153 12.09 24.41 34.78
C LEU A 153 10.56 24.62 34.81
N PHE A 154 9.88 24.21 35.89
CA PHE A 154 8.42 24.36 36.00
C PHE A 154 7.95 25.74 36.45
N ASN A 155 8.87 26.68 36.74
CA ASN A 155 8.53 28.06 37.12
C ASN A 155 8.05 28.91 35.94
N CYS A 156 8.27 28.47 34.70
CA CYS A 156 7.79 29.15 33.51
C CYS A 156 7.27 28.15 32.47
N VAL A 157 6.32 28.59 31.64
CA VAL A 157 5.68 27.73 30.63
C VAL A 157 6.71 27.16 29.64
N VAL A 158 7.71 27.95 29.24
CA VAL A 158 8.76 27.51 28.32
C VAL A 158 9.63 26.41 28.95
N GLY A 159 10.00 26.55 30.22
CA GLY A 159 10.75 25.53 30.94
C GLY A 159 9.93 24.26 31.15
N SER A 160 8.63 24.39 31.46
CA SER A 160 7.70 23.26 31.55
C SER A 160 7.57 22.53 30.21
N MET A 161 7.46 23.26 29.09
CA MET A 161 7.47 22.65 27.75
C MET A 161 8.77 21.92 27.49
N LEU A 162 9.92 22.50 27.84
CA LEU A 162 11.23 21.86 27.66
C LEU A 162 11.33 20.59 28.50
N ALA A 163 10.96 20.65 29.79
CA ALA A 163 10.97 19.50 30.69
C ALA A 163 10.07 18.37 30.17
N LEU A 164 8.84 18.68 29.74
CA LEU A 164 7.91 17.69 29.18
C LEU A 164 8.46 17.06 27.88
N ASN A 165 9.08 17.86 27.00
CA ASN A 165 9.74 17.34 25.80
C ASN A 165 10.94 16.44 26.14
N LEU A 166 11.74 16.80 27.14
CA LEU A 166 12.84 15.96 27.64
C LEU A 166 12.33 14.65 28.22
N VAL A 167 11.17 14.66 28.90
CA VAL A 167 10.51 13.43 29.36
C VAL A 167 10.06 12.57 28.17
N MET A 168 9.44 13.16 27.15
CA MET A 168 9.03 12.42 25.94
C MET A 168 10.21 11.78 25.20
N VAL A 169 11.34 12.48 25.10
CA VAL A 169 12.57 11.98 24.46
C VAL A 169 13.34 11.01 25.38
N ARG A 170 12.89 10.82 26.64
CA ARG A 170 13.59 10.07 27.69
C ARG A 170 14.96 10.65 28.05
N GLY A 171 15.16 11.95 27.83
CA GLY A 171 16.37 12.67 28.22
C GLY A 171 16.48 12.88 29.74
N ILE A 172 15.36 12.81 30.46
CA ILE A 172 15.29 12.94 31.92
C ILE A 172 14.55 11.74 32.53
N LEU A 173 15.06 11.23 33.65
CA LEU A 173 14.39 10.23 34.48
C LEU A 173 13.25 10.88 35.29
N PHE A 174 12.04 10.88 34.75
CA PHE A 174 10.88 11.51 35.39
C PHE A 174 10.52 10.93 36.76
N GLY A 175 10.82 9.65 37.00
CA GLY A 175 10.52 8.97 38.27
C GLY A 175 11.21 9.67 39.46
N PRO A 176 12.55 9.62 39.54
CA PRO A 176 13.30 10.29 40.62
C PRO A 176 13.17 11.82 40.61
N MET A 177 13.13 12.46 39.43
CA MET A 177 13.22 13.92 39.35
C MET A 177 11.88 14.65 39.50
N ILE A 178 10.76 14.01 39.14
CA ILE A 178 9.44 14.66 39.14
C ILE A 178 8.50 13.93 40.10
N VAL A 179 8.40 12.60 39.97
CA VAL A 179 7.40 11.80 40.69
C VAL A 179 7.77 11.62 42.16
N TRP A 180 9.03 11.30 42.48
CA TRP A 180 9.49 11.07 43.86
C TRP A 180 9.31 12.28 44.79
N PRO A 181 9.69 13.51 44.40
CA PRO A 181 9.46 14.71 45.21
C PRO A 181 7.98 14.93 45.51
N LEU A 182 7.09 14.55 44.58
CA LEU A 182 5.65 14.62 44.77
C LEU A 182 5.13 13.52 45.71
N LEU A 183 5.77 12.34 45.78
CA LEU A 183 5.36 11.21 46.63
C LEU A 183 5.60 11.41 48.13
N GLY A 184 6.56 12.25 48.52
CA GLY A 184 6.94 12.41 49.94
C GLY A 184 5.91 13.08 50.86
N ARG A 185 4.84 13.70 50.32
CA ARG A 185 3.91 14.54 51.09
C ARG A 185 2.49 13.97 51.20
N SER A 186 1.82 14.20 52.34
CA SER A 186 0.49 13.64 52.64
C SER A 186 -0.68 14.58 52.37
N ASP A 187 -0.45 15.85 52.04
CA ASP A 187 -1.56 16.81 51.87
C ASP A 187 -2.44 16.48 50.67
N LEU A 188 -3.75 16.70 50.81
CA LEU A 188 -4.75 16.39 49.80
C LEU A 188 -4.46 17.09 48.45
N GLN A 189 -4.01 18.35 48.47
CA GLN A 189 -3.65 19.09 47.26
C GLN A 189 -2.48 18.42 46.51
N HIS A 190 -1.47 17.96 47.24
CA HIS A 190 -0.32 17.24 46.68
C HIS A 190 -0.74 15.85 46.16
N VAL A 191 -1.72 15.18 46.80
CA VAL A 191 -2.29 13.93 46.29
C VAL A 191 -2.94 14.12 44.93
N VAL A 192 -3.77 15.16 44.76
CA VAL A 192 -4.43 15.44 43.47
C VAL A 192 -3.40 15.81 42.40
N ALA A 193 -2.43 16.67 42.74
CA ALA A 193 -1.34 17.05 41.84
C ALA A 193 -0.53 15.82 41.38
N ARG A 194 -0.23 14.90 42.30
CA ARG A 194 0.43 13.61 41.99
C ARG A 194 -0.34 12.80 40.97
N ILE A 195 -1.62 12.54 41.24
CA ILE A 195 -2.45 11.71 40.37
C ILE A 195 -2.50 12.36 38.99
N LEU A 196 -2.74 13.67 38.92
CA LEU A 196 -2.77 14.40 37.66
C LEU A 196 -1.44 14.30 36.89
N VAL A 197 -0.31 14.57 37.54
CA VAL A 197 1.02 14.53 36.91
C VAL A 197 1.34 13.12 36.42
N VAL A 198 1.13 12.09 37.25
CA VAL A 198 1.40 10.70 36.87
C VAL A 198 0.50 10.26 35.72
N THR A 199 -0.80 10.60 35.75
CA THR A 199 -1.73 10.29 34.66
C THR A 199 -1.34 10.97 33.36
N VAL A 200 -0.97 12.26 33.40
CA VAL A 200 -0.53 12.99 32.19
C VAL A 200 0.78 12.42 31.65
N LEU A 201 1.75 12.12 32.52
CA LEU A 201 3.03 11.51 32.10
C LEU A 201 2.81 10.13 31.50
N LEU A 202 1.94 9.31 32.09
CA LEU A 202 1.58 8.00 31.56
C LEU A 202 0.89 8.13 30.21
N TYR A 203 -0.03 9.09 30.05
CA TYR A 203 -0.66 9.39 28.76
C TYR A 203 0.36 9.83 27.69
N LEU A 204 1.30 10.72 28.04
CA LEU A 204 2.37 11.15 27.12
C LEU A 204 3.22 9.98 26.64
N LEU A 205 3.62 9.10 27.55
CA LEU A 205 4.52 7.98 27.26
C LEU A 205 3.82 6.81 26.56
N MET A 206 2.57 6.49 26.94
CA MET A 206 1.84 5.32 26.44
C MET A 206 0.93 5.62 25.25
N CYS A 207 0.45 6.87 25.10
CA CYS A 207 -0.45 7.25 24.03
C CYS A 207 0.25 8.13 22.99
N LEU A 208 0.83 9.26 23.40
CA LEU A 208 1.32 10.25 22.44
C LEU A 208 2.57 9.78 21.68
N LEU A 209 3.59 9.27 22.38
CA LEU A 209 4.83 8.83 21.73
C LEU A 209 4.61 7.65 20.77
N PRO A 210 3.87 6.58 21.14
CA PRO A 210 3.56 5.49 20.21
C PRO A 210 2.69 5.93 19.03
N LEU A 211 1.78 6.89 19.23
CA LEU A 211 0.99 7.47 18.13
C LEU A 211 1.87 8.17 17.11
N ILE A 212 2.80 9.02 17.57
CA ILE A 212 3.76 9.71 16.68
C ILE A 212 4.63 8.69 15.93
N HIS A 213 5.13 7.66 16.62
CA HIS A 213 5.89 6.58 16.00
C HIS A 213 5.07 5.83 14.94
N ALA A 214 3.84 5.45 15.26
CA ALA A 214 2.96 4.73 14.34
C ALA A 214 2.71 5.54 13.06
N ILE A 215 2.42 6.84 13.20
CA ILE A 215 2.20 7.73 12.05
C ILE A 215 3.47 7.87 11.21
N PHE A 216 4.64 8.00 11.84
CA PHE A 216 5.92 8.05 11.13
C PHE A 216 6.17 6.78 10.34
N VAL A 217 5.94 5.61 10.95
CA VAL A 217 6.09 4.30 10.28
C VAL A 217 5.11 4.17 9.12
N THR A 218 3.85 4.56 9.29
CA THR A 218 2.85 4.52 8.21
C THR A 218 3.24 5.43 7.05
N ALA A 219 3.66 6.67 7.31
CA ALA A 219 4.11 7.59 6.27
C ALA A 219 5.35 7.06 5.53
N PHE A 220 6.27 6.41 6.26
CA PHE A 220 7.45 5.78 5.67
C PHE A 220 7.09 4.58 4.78
N ILE A 221 6.20 3.69 5.24
CA ILE A 221 5.71 2.54 4.46
C ILE A 221 5.00 3.02 3.20
N GLU A 222 4.13 4.02 3.30
CA GLU A 222 3.42 4.57 2.15
C GLU A 222 4.39 5.18 1.13
N ALA A 223 5.38 5.94 1.59
CA ALA A 223 6.40 6.49 0.72
C ALA A 223 7.27 5.40 0.04
N ALA A 224 7.54 4.30 0.74
CA ALA A 224 8.23 3.13 0.17
C ALA A 224 7.38 2.43 -0.91
N LYS A 225 6.07 2.26 -0.67
CA LYS A 225 5.13 1.69 -1.66
C LYS A 225 5.04 2.54 -2.93
N VAL A 226 5.04 3.86 -2.81
CA VAL A 226 5.04 4.76 -3.97
C VAL A 226 6.35 4.64 -4.77
N ASP A 227 7.48 4.37 -4.13
CA ASP A 227 8.73 4.12 -4.87
C ASP A 227 8.70 2.76 -5.57
N GLU A 228 8.14 1.73 -4.93
CA GLU A 228 7.96 0.42 -5.54
C GLU A 228 7.08 0.49 -6.78
N SER A 229 5.96 1.23 -6.73
CA SER A 229 5.09 1.42 -7.89
C SER A 229 5.76 2.22 -9.01
N LYS A 230 6.57 3.24 -8.68
CA LYS A 230 7.38 3.96 -9.67
C LYS A 230 8.44 3.07 -10.30
N ARG A 231 9.09 2.21 -9.53
CA ARG A 231 10.03 1.23 -10.08
C ARG A 231 9.33 0.23 -10.98
N ALA A 232 8.16 -0.25 -10.59
CA ALA A 232 7.35 -1.10 -11.44
C ALA A 232 7.02 -0.38 -12.75
N CYS A 233 6.56 0.87 -12.70
CA CYS A 233 6.28 1.69 -13.88
C CYS A 233 7.54 1.93 -14.75
N GLU A 234 8.69 2.29 -14.16
CA GLU A 234 9.96 2.43 -14.90
C GLU A 234 10.38 1.13 -15.59
N LEU A 235 10.14 -0.02 -14.95
CA LEU A 235 10.35 -1.34 -15.53
C LEU A 235 9.36 -1.61 -16.67
N LEU A 236 8.12 -1.16 -16.56
CA LEU A 236 7.13 -1.23 -17.64
C LEU A 236 7.54 -0.37 -18.83
N THR A 237 7.93 0.89 -18.63
CA THR A 237 8.32 1.80 -19.72
C THR A 237 9.62 1.37 -20.40
N LYS A 238 10.59 0.87 -19.62
CA LYS A 238 11.77 0.20 -20.21
C LYS A 238 11.39 -1.09 -20.92
N GLY A 239 10.35 -1.76 -20.39
CA GLY A 239 9.66 -2.86 -21.02
C GLY A 239 9.13 -2.47 -22.39
N ASP A 240 8.48 -1.32 -22.58
CA ASP A 240 7.94 -0.91 -23.89
C ASP A 240 9.02 -0.81 -24.97
N VAL A 241 10.18 -0.24 -24.64
CA VAL A 241 11.32 -0.20 -25.56
C VAL A 241 11.86 -1.61 -25.83
N ALA A 242 11.87 -2.48 -24.83
CA ALA A 242 12.23 -3.88 -25.01
C ALA A 242 11.17 -4.65 -25.82
N LEU A 243 9.89 -4.29 -25.70
CA LEU A 243 8.77 -4.91 -26.40
C LEU A 243 8.75 -4.55 -27.87
N HIS A 244 9.02 -3.29 -28.20
CA HIS A 244 9.22 -2.90 -29.59
C HIS A 244 10.36 -3.70 -30.23
N ARG A 245 11.50 -3.81 -29.54
CA ARG A 245 12.62 -4.63 -30.04
C ARG A 245 12.26 -6.10 -30.15
N LEU A 246 11.56 -6.67 -29.17
CA LEU A 246 11.10 -8.06 -29.24
C LEU A 246 10.10 -8.27 -30.37
N ARG A 247 9.22 -7.31 -30.64
CA ARG A 247 8.32 -7.33 -31.79
C ARG A 247 9.09 -7.32 -33.10
N ASP A 248 10.12 -6.48 -33.21
CA ASP A 248 10.97 -6.45 -34.40
C ASP A 248 11.68 -7.81 -34.60
N CYS A 249 12.17 -8.40 -33.51
CA CYS A 249 12.80 -9.73 -33.53
C CYS A 249 11.80 -10.84 -33.89
N PHE A 250 10.55 -10.73 -33.43
CA PHE A 250 9.50 -11.69 -33.80
C PHE A 250 9.33 -11.75 -35.31
N PHE A 251 9.20 -10.60 -35.97
CA PHE A 251 9.07 -10.54 -37.42
C PHE A 251 10.34 -10.96 -38.17
N GLU A 252 11.52 -10.73 -37.57
CA GLU A 252 12.79 -11.18 -38.13
C GLU A 252 12.97 -12.71 -38.04
N TRP A 253 12.36 -13.36 -37.04
CA TRP A 253 12.48 -14.80 -36.81
C TRP A 253 11.48 -15.64 -37.61
N LEU A 254 10.41 -15.04 -38.11
CA LEU A 254 9.42 -15.73 -38.93
C LEU A 254 10.04 -16.17 -40.26
N THR A 255 10.10 -17.49 -40.48
CA THR A 255 10.55 -18.05 -41.76
C THR A 255 9.42 -18.06 -42.79
N GLU A 256 8.19 -18.44 -42.39
CA GLU A 256 7.00 -18.46 -43.24
C GLU A 256 5.72 -18.15 -42.44
N GLY A 257 4.91 -17.19 -42.92
CA GLY A 257 3.61 -16.82 -42.31
C GLY A 257 3.70 -15.82 -41.15
N ASP A 258 2.57 -15.62 -40.47
CA ASP A 258 2.42 -14.66 -39.35
C ASP A 258 2.56 -15.32 -37.96
N LEU A 259 2.89 -16.62 -37.91
CA LEU A 259 2.91 -17.43 -36.70
C LEU A 259 4.29 -18.04 -36.48
N LEU A 260 4.82 -17.90 -35.27
CA LEU A 260 6.15 -18.36 -34.92
C LEU A 260 6.13 -19.85 -34.54
N THR A 261 6.95 -20.65 -35.22
CA THR A 261 7.13 -22.07 -34.87
C THR A 261 8.21 -22.26 -33.81
N PHE A 262 8.29 -23.46 -33.22
CA PHE A 262 9.34 -23.78 -32.25
C PHE A 262 10.75 -23.66 -32.87
N GLN A 263 10.89 -24.04 -34.15
CA GLN A 263 12.17 -23.99 -34.84
C GLN A 263 12.59 -22.53 -35.10
N ASP A 264 11.66 -21.68 -35.55
CA ASP A 264 11.90 -20.24 -35.70
C ASP A 264 12.38 -19.60 -34.40
N LEU A 265 11.73 -19.92 -33.28
CA LEU A 265 12.14 -19.41 -31.96
C LEU A 265 13.54 -19.91 -31.58
N GLN A 266 13.84 -21.19 -31.79
CA GLN A 266 15.12 -21.78 -31.44
C GLN A 266 16.27 -21.20 -32.27
N GLU A 267 16.06 -21.05 -33.58
CA GLU A 267 17.03 -20.45 -34.49
C GLU A 267 17.19 -18.95 -34.23
N GLY A 268 16.10 -18.23 -34.00
CA GLY A 268 16.12 -16.81 -33.63
C GLY A 268 16.91 -16.55 -32.35
N LEU A 269 16.69 -17.35 -31.31
CA LEU A 269 17.46 -17.27 -30.06
C LEU A 269 18.96 -17.60 -30.25
N ALA A 270 19.28 -18.50 -31.19
CA ALA A 270 20.67 -18.82 -31.54
C ALA A 270 21.34 -17.71 -32.36
N ARG A 271 20.62 -17.07 -33.28
CA ARG A 271 21.11 -15.95 -34.12
C ARG A 271 21.30 -14.65 -33.33
N HIS A 272 20.51 -14.42 -32.28
CA HIS A 272 20.50 -13.18 -31.50
C HIS A 272 20.88 -13.38 -30.01
N PRO A 273 22.15 -13.68 -29.70
CA PRO A 273 22.60 -13.92 -28.32
C PRO A 273 22.45 -12.68 -27.41
N GLU A 274 22.37 -11.47 -27.96
CA GLU A 274 22.12 -10.24 -27.21
C GLU A 274 20.74 -10.19 -26.57
N ILE A 275 19.74 -10.84 -27.19
CA ILE A 275 18.39 -10.97 -26.63
C ILE A 275 18.45 -11.97 -25.48
N CYS A 276 19.08 -13.12 -25.67
CA CYS A 276 19.33 -14.12 -24.63
C CYS A 276 20.01 -13.50 -23.39
N ARG A 277 21.03 -12.65 -23.57
CA ARG A 277 21.71 -11.97 -22.47
C ARG A 277 20.83 -10.95 -21.74
N LYS A 278 19.94 -10.26 -22.47
CA LYS A 278 19.04 -9.25 -21.89
C LYS A 278 17.83 -9.86 -21.21
N THR A 279 17.29 -10.94 -21.76
CA THR A 279 16.09 -11.62 -21.25
C THR A 279 16.42 -12.70 -20.23
N GLY A 280 17.68 -13.15 -20.18
CA GLY A 280 18.12 -14.28 -19.34
C GLY A 280 17.67 -15.64 -19.89
N VAL A 281 17.10 -15.69 -21.09
CA VAL A 281 16.66 -16.94 -21.73
C VAL A 281 17.85 -17.55 -22.46
N MET A 282 18.19 -18.79 -22.12
CA MET A 282 19.20 -19.56 -22.84
C MET A 282 18.56 -20.33 -24.00
N PRO A 283 19.27 -20.57 -25.12
CA PRO A 283 18.73 -21.32 -26.25
C PRO A 283 18.18 -22.71 -25.89
N HIS A 284 18.79 -23.40 -24.90
CA HIS A 284 18.29 -24.70 -24.43
C HIS A 284 16.96 -24.62 -23.67
N HIS A 285 16.57 -23.44 -23.18
CA HIS A 285 15.26 -23.20 -22.56
C HIS A 285 14.17 -22.82 -23.57
N ALA A 286 14.50 -22.67 -24.86
CA ALA A 286 13.56 -22.28 -25.91
C ALA A 286 12.30 -23.17 -25.92
N ARG A 287 12.46 -24.48 -25.68
CA ARG A 287 11.34 -25.43 -25.69
C ARG A 287 10.37 -25.22 -24.53
N THR A 288 10.89 -24.96 -23.34
CA THR A 288 10.07 -24.66 -22.16
C THR A 288 9.36 -23.33 -22.34
N LEU A 289 10.07 -22.32 -22.87
CA LEU A 289 9.49 -21.02 -23.18
C LEU A 289 8.39 -21.13 -24.23
N PHE A 290 8.61 -21.84 -25.33
CA PHE A 290 7.62 -22.06 -26.38
C PHE A 290 6.34 -22.68 -25.84
N ARG A 291 6.45 -23.75 -25.04
CA ARG A 291 5.31 -24.39 -24.39
C ARG A 291 4.57 -23.47 -23.41
N GLN A 292 5.24 -22.48 -22.82
CA GLN A 292 4.60 -21.49 -21.96
C GLN A 292 3.89 -20.38 -22.74
N MET A 293 4.30 -20.14 -23.99
CA MET A 293 3.69 -19.16 -24.90
C MET A 293 2.50 -19.74 -25.65
N ASP A 294 2.62 -20.98 -26.11
CA ASP A 294 1.59 -21.73 -26.82
C ASP A 294 0.45 -22.15 -25.87
N THR A 295 -0.42 -21.21 -25.54
CA THR A 295 -1.52 -21.43 -24.58
C THR A 295 -2.65 -22.26 -25.16
N ASN A 296 -2.76 -22.34 -26.48
CA ASN A 296 -3.79 -23.08 -27.20
C ASN A 296 -3.33 -24.49 -27.63
N GLY A 297 -2.04 -24.82 -27.50
CA GLY A 297 -1.48 -26.12 -27.88
C GLY A 297 -1.45 -26.32 -29.39
N SER A 298 -1.45 -25.23 -30.17
CA SER A 298 -1.48 -25.28 -31.63
C SER A 298 -0.11 -25.62 -32.25
N ASN A 299 0.96 -25.60 -31.44
CA ASN A 299 2.36 -25.59 -31.87
C ASN A 299 2.76 -24.36 -32.69
N TYR A 300 1.96 -23.30 -32.63
CA TYR A 300 2.24 -22.01 -33.22
C TYR A 300 2.07 -20.92 -32.16
N VAL A 301 2.89 -19.89 -32.22
CA VAL A 301 2.85 -18.78 -31.27
C VAL A 301 2.56 -17.49 -32.03
N SER A 302 1.44 -16.86 -31.71
CA SER A 302 1.10 -15.53 -32.22
C SER A 302 2.01 -14.44 -31.64
N LEU A 303 2.08 -13.27 -32.28
CA LEU A 303 2.86 -12.13 -31.76
C LEU A 303 2.50 -11.79 -30.31
N ASP A 304 1.21 -11.82 -29.97
CA ASP A 304 0.73 -11.49 -28.63
C ASP A 304 1.15 -12.56 -27.60
N GLU A 305 1.07 -13.84 -27.95
CA GLU A 305 1.56 -14.94 -27.11
C GLU A 305 3.08 -14.88 -26.93
N PHE A 306 3.82 -14.51 -27.97
CA PHE A 306 5.26 -14.30 -27.92
C PHE A 306 5.65 -13.16 -26.98
N LEU A 307 5.08 -11.97 -27.19
CA LEU A 307 5.36 -10.80 -26.37
C LEU A 307 4.99 -11.06 -24.91
N MET A 308 3.82 -11.66 -24.67
CA MET A 308 3.37 -12.02 -23.32
C MET A 308 4.32 -13.04 -22.66
N GLY A 309 4.76 -14.05 -23.41
CA GLY A 309 5.75 -15.03 -22.97
C GLY A 309 7.06 -14.42 -22.52
N PHE A 310 7.63 -13.56 -23.35
CA PHE A 310 8.86 -12.87 -23.04
C PHE A 310 8.71 -11.87 -21.89
N ILE A 311 7.60 -11.13 -21.78
CA ILE A 311 7.30 -10.29 -20.60
C ILE A 311 7.31 -11.15 -19.34
N LYS A 312 6.66 -12.31 -19.42
CA LYS A 312 6.51 -13.23 -18.30
C LYS A 312 7.87 -13.76 -17.83
N VAL A 313 8.76 -14.13 -18.75
CA VAL A 313 10.13 -14.56 -18.39
C VAL A 313 11.01 -13.39 -17.94
N MET A 314 10.96 -12.23 -18.59
CA MET A 314 11.74 -11.06 -18.21
C MET A 314 11.36 -10.51 -16.82
N ARG A 315 10.09 -10.59 -16.44
CA ARG A 315 9.61 -10.21 -15.09
C ARG A 315 9.90 -11.27 -14.03
N SER A 316 10.30 -12.47 -14.42
CA SER A 316 10.52 -13.64 -13.53
C SER A 316 11.79 -13.56 -12.68
N SER A 317 12.48 -12.41 -12.59
CA SER A 317 13.70 -12.31 -11.77
C SER A 317 13.47 -12.40 -10.25
N ARG A 318 12.24 -12.65 -9.77
CA ARG A 318 11.87 -13.45 -8.57
C ARG A 318 10.39 -13.22 -8.17
N PRO A 319 9.59 -14.25 -7.81
CA PRO A 319 9.74 -15.67 -8.10
C PRO A 319 8.55 -16.22 -8.90
N VAL A 320 8.83 -17.33 -9.54
CA VAL A 320 7.97 -18.36 -10.17
C VAL A 320 6.51 -18.46 -9.70
N ASP A 321 6.16 -18.07 -8.47
CA ASP A 321 4.81 -18.20 -7.89
C ASP A 321 3.77 -17.25 -8.50
N MET A 322 4.13 -16.00 -8.81
CA MET A 322 3.14 -15.04 -9.37
C MET A 322 2.73 -15.43 -10.81
N ILE A 323 3.64 -16.12 -11.51
CA ILE A 323 3.44 -16.70 -12.83
C ILE A 323 2.51 -17.92 -12.78
N GLY A 324 2.64 -18.73 -11.73
CA GLY A 324 1.71 -19.81 -11.42
C GLY A 324 0.30 -19.28 -11.14
N ILE A 325 0.20 -18.22 -10.35
CA ILE A 325 -1.09 -17.60 -10.00
C ILE A 325 -1.79 -17.01 -11.22
N ASP A 326 -1.08 -16.28 -12.10
CA ASP A 326 -1.67 -15.72 -13.33
C ASP A 326 -2.14 -16.83 -14.29
N TYR A 327 -1.39 -17.93 -14.39
CA TYR A 327 -1.82 -19.09 -15.17
C TYR A 327 -3.06 -19.75 -14.56
N GLN A 328 -3.10 -19.92 -13.24
CA GLN A 328 -4.26 -20.48 -12.56
C GLN A 328 -5.48 -19.56 -12.69
N LEU A 329 -5.33 -18.24 -12.58
CA LEU A 329 -6.39 -17.28 -12.82
C LEU A 329 -6.94 -17.39 -14.25
N LYS A 330 -6.07 -17.41 -15.26
CA LYS A 330 -6.50 -17.55 -16.66
C LYS A 330 -7.18 -18.89 -16.92
N LYS A 331 -6.69 -19.97 -16.33
CA LYS A 331 -7.32 -21.30 -16.41
C LYS A 331 -8.72 -21.28 -15.78
N ILE A 332 -8.84 -20.73 -14.57
CA ILE A 332 -10.12 -20.57 -13.86
C ILE A 332 -11.08 -19.71 -14.69
N PHE A 333 -10.62 -18.62 -15.30
CA PHE A 333 -11.47 -17.81 -16.18
C PHE A 333 -11.93 -18.58 -17.42
N LYS A 334 -11.05 -19.35 -18.06
CA LYS A 334 -11.42 -20.17 -19.23
C LYS A 334 -12.47 -21.21 -18.85
N GLU A 335 -12.31 -21.87 -17.69
CA GLU A 335 -13.28 -22.83 -17.16
C GLU A 335 -14.61 -22.13 -16.79
N LEU A 336 -14.57 -20.93 -16.21
CA LEU A 336 -15.76 -20.12 -15.92
C LEU A 336 -16.51 -19.71 -17.19
N TYR A 337 -15.80 -19.31 -18.24
CA TYR A 337 -16.43 -18.98 -19.53
C TYR A 337 -17.11 -20.20 -20.14
N SER A 338 -16.46 -21.37 -20.15
CA SER A 338 -17.11 -22.59 -20.63
C SER A 338 -18.34 -22.97 -19.79
N ILE A 339 -18.27 -22.84 -18.47
CA ILE A 339 -19.42 -23.11 -17.58
C ILE A 339 -20.56 -22.13 -17.87
N THR A 340 -20.25 -20.86 -18.13
CA THR A 340 -21.27 -19.85 -18.44
C THR A 340 -21.93 -20.13 -19.79
N GLU A 341 -21.16 -20.57 -20.78
CA GLU A 341 -21.67 -20.94 -22.11
C GLU A 341 -22.56 -22.19 -22.02
N ASP A 342 -22.13 -23.22 -21.30
CA ASP A 342 -22.91 -24.43 -21.04
C ASP A 342 -24.20 -24.09 -20.27
N SER A 343 -24.12 -23.25 -19.24
CA SER A 343 -25.28 -22.82 -18.46
C SER A 343 -26.28 -22.03 -19.31
N ASN A 344 -25.81 -21.14 -20.20
CA ASN A 344 -26.68 -20.42 -21.13
C ASN A 344 -27.41 -21.37 -22.09
N ARG A 345 -26.71 -22.42 -22.56
CA ARG A 345 -27.32 -23.45 -23.40
C ARG A 345 -28.40 -24.23 -22.65
N ASP A 346 -28.14 -24.60 -21.41
CA ASP A 346 -29.13 -25.31 -20.57
C ASP A 346 -30.35 -24.43 -20.26
N PHE A 347 -30.15 -23.14 -20.00
CA PHE A 347 -31.26 -22.19 -19.82
C PHE A 347 -32.11 -22.02 -21.09
N GLN A 348 -31.50 -22.07 -22.27
CA GLN A 348 -32.24 -22.06 -23.54
C GLN A 348 -33.11 -23.32 -23.67
N LEU A 349 -32.57 -24.51 -23.38
CA LEU A 349 -33.33 -25.77 -23.42
C LEU A 349 -34.51 -25.76 -22.44
N LEU A 350 -34.29 -25.29 -21.21
CA LEU A 350 -35.36 -25.14 -20.21
C LEU A 350 -36.43 -24.13 -20.66
N ARG A 351 -36.01 -23.01 -21.27
CA ARG A 351 -36.94 -22.02 -21.80
C ARG A 351 -37.78 -22.60 -22.93
N ASP A 352 -37.19 -23.36 -23.84
CA ASP A 352 -37.90 -24.00 -24.95
C ASP A 352 -38.89 -25.03 -24.43
N GLN A 353 -38.51 -25.85 -23.44
CA GLN A 353 -39.43 -26.79 -22.78
C GLN A 353 -40.58 -26.06 -22.07
N TYR A 354 -40.31 -24.94 -21.38
CA TYR A 354 -41.35 -24.14 -20.74
C TYR A 354 -42.33 -23.53 -21.74
N LEU A 355 -41.87 -23.10 -22.92
CA LEU A 355 -42.75 -22.58 -23.96
C LEU A 355 -43.70 -23.68 -24.48
N VAL A 356 -43.19 -24.89 -24.70
CA VAL A 356 -44.00 -26.05 -25.13
C VAL A 356 -45.05 -26.42 -24.08
N THR A 357 -44.67 -26.47 -22.80
CA THR A 357 -45.63 -26.81 -21.72
C THR A 357 -46.65 -25.70 -21.50
N ASN A 358 -46.25 -24.43 -21.60
CA ASN A 358 -47.17 -23.30 -21.51
C ASN A 358 -48.16 -23.25 -22.69
N GLU A 359 -47.72 -23.59 -23.90
CA GLU A 359 -48.61 -23.72 -25.06
C GLU A 359 -49.63 -24.85 -24.85
N ALA A 360 -49.19 -26.01 -24.35
CA ALA A 360 -50.08 -27.12 -24.00
C ALA A 360 -51.10 -26.72 -22.93
N TYR A 361 -50.66 -26.02 -21.88
CA TYR A 361 -51.54 -25.50 -20.82
C TYR A 361 -52.59 -24.55 -21.39
N ASN A 362 -52.18 -23.54 -22.17
CA ASN A 362 -53.10 -22.59 -22.79
C ASN A 362 -54.11 -23.27 -23.72
N ASN A 363 -53.70 -24.31 -24.45
CA ASN A 363 -54.59 -25.12 -25.27
C ASN A 363 -55.65 -25.84 -24.40
N ILE A 364 -55.23 -26.45 -23.28
CA ILE A 364 -56.15 -27.08 -22.32
C ILE A 364 -57.12 -26.05 -21.73
N THR A 365 -56.63 -24.90 -21.26
CA THR A 365 -57.46 -23.82 -20.70
C THR A 365 -58.48 -23.31 -21.72
N SER A 366 -58.08 -23.13 -22.99
CA SER A 366 -58.99 -22.70 -24.05
C SER A 366 -60.09 -23.72 -24.34
N LYS A 367 -59.75 -25.02 -24.34
CA LYS A 367 -60.72 -26.11 -24.50
C LYS A 367 -61.67 -26.18 -23.30
N MET A 368 -61.16 -25.97 -22.09
CA MET A 368 -62.00 -25.88 -20.89
C MET A 368 -62.98 -24.72 -20.96
N ALA A 369 -62.54 -23.53 -21.40
CA ALA A 369 -63.42 -22.38 -21.56
C ALA A 369 -64.52 -22.62 -22.61
N GLN A 370 -64.18 -23.25 -23.74
CA GLN A 370 -65.16 -23.66 -24.75
C GLN A 370 -66.20 -24.64 -24.19
N LEU A 371 -65.75 -25.61 -23.37
CA LEU A 371 -66.64 -26.56 -22.73
C LEU A 371 -67.59 -25.90 -21.73
N VAL A 372 -67.12 -24.94 -20.93
CA VAL A 372 -67.96 -24.16 -20.02
C VAL A 372 -69.02 -23.39 -20.82
N ALA A 373 -68.64 -22.73 -21.92
CA ALA A 373 -69.59 -22.03 -22.78
C ALA A 373 -70.64 -22.97 -23.41
N CYS A 374 -70.28 -24.20 -23.78
CA CYS A 374 -71.24 -25.20 -24.26
C CYS A 374 -72.23 -25.64 -23.17
N ILE A 375 -71.79 -25.75 -21.92
CA ILE A 375 -72.66 -26.10 -20.78
C ILE A 375 -73.68 -24.99 -20.53
N ASP A 376 -73.24 -23.73 -20.52
CA ASP A 376 -74.11 -22.57 -20.30
C ASP A 376 -75.22 -22.44 -21.36
N ASN A 377 -74.98 -22.95 -22.59
CA ASN A 377 -75.95 -22.95 -23.69
C ASN A 377 -76.98 -24.09 -23.64
N GLY A 378 -76.99 -24.95 -22.61
CA GLY A 378 -78.07 -25.92 -22.38
C GLY A 378 -77.95 -27.26 -23.12
N GLU A 379 -76.83 -27.58 -23.77
CA GLU A 379 -76.57 -28.88 -24.41
C GLU A 379 -76.14 -29.98 -23.38
N SER A 380 -76.87 -30.06 -22.27
CA SER A 380 -76.32 -30.51 -20.98
C SER A 380 -76.16 -32.02 -20.79
N SER A 381 -76.66 -32.90 -21.66
CA SER A 381 -76.62 -34.36 -21.39
C SER A 381 -75.45 -35.09 -22.06
N ALA A 382 -75.09 -34.72 -23.29
CA ALA A 382 -74.02 -35.38 -24.02
C ALA A 382 -72.63 -34.80 -23.74
N ALA A 383 -72.53 -33.48 -23.53
CA ALA A 383 -71.27 -32.80 -23.26
C ALA A 383 -70.69 -33.17 -21.89
N VAL A 384 -71.54 -33.29 -20.86
CA VAL A 384 -71.14 -33.64 -19.49
C VAL A 384 -70.54 -35.05 -19.42
N ARG A 385 -71.08 -36.03 -20.17
CA ARG A 385 -70.50 -37.39 -20.22
C ARG A 385 -69.13 -37.44 -20.88
N ARG A 386 -68.88 -36.62 -21.91
CA ARG A 386 -67.54 -36.53 -22.53
C ARG A 386 -66.53 -35.86 -21.60
N LEU A 387 -66.98 -34.89 -20.81
CA LEU A 387 -66.18 -34.23 -19.78
C LEU A 387 -65.75 -35.16 -18.64
N THR A 388 -66.64 -36.04 -18.15
CA THR A 388 -66.27 -37.00 -17.09
C THR A 388 -65.20 -37.98 -17.56
N LEU A 389 -65.24 -38.40 -18.83
CA LEU A 389 -64.21 -39.24 -19.44
C LEU A 389 -62.86 -38.51 -19.59
N HIS A 390 -62.87 -37.23 -20.00
CA HIS A 390 -61.63 -36.45 -20.10
C HIS A 390 -61.07 -36.00 -18.75
N ALA A 391 -61.91 -35.72 -17.75
CA ALA A 391 -61.46 -35.41 -16.39
C ALA A 391 -60.74 -36.59 -15.75
N ASN A 392 -61.26 -37.81 -15.92
CA ASN A 392 -60.59 -39.02 -15.44
C ASN A 392 -59.26 -39.28 -16.19
N ALA A 393 -59.18 -38.97 -17.48
CA ALA A 393 -57.94 -39.05 -18.24
C ALA A 393 -56.90 -37.99 -17.80
N LEU A 394 -57.33 -36.76 -17.49
CA LEU A 394 -56.46 -35.71 -16.94
C LEU A 394 -55.99 -36.02 -15.53
N GLN A 395 -56.83 -36.67 -14.71
CA GLN A 395 -56.44 -37.10 -13.37
C GLN A 395 -55.41 -38.24 -13.42
N GLN A 396 -55.45 -39.11 -14.43
CA GLN A 396 -54.37 -40.07 -14.69
C GLN A 396 -53.08 -39.38 -15.17
N LEU A 397 -53.17 -38.33 -15.99
CA LEU A 397 -52.00 -37.55 -16.41
C LEU A 397 -51.34 -36.78 -15.25
N GLN A 398 -52.10 -36.28 -14.27
CA GLN A 398 -51.53 -35.63 -13.07
C GLN A 398 -50.75 -36.63 -12.17
N LEU A 399 -51.16 -37.89 -12.13
CA LEU A 399 -50.41 -38.96 -11.44
C LEU A 399 -49.12 -39.31 -12.20
N GLU A 400 -49.11 -39.20 -13.53
CA GLU A 400 -47.90 -39.36 -14.34
C GLU A 400 -46.95 -38.14 -14.25
N GLU A 401 -47.46 -36.91 -14.15
CA GLU A 401 -46.65 -35.69 -13.97
C GLU A 401 -45.78 -35.73 -12.70
N GLY A 402 -46.33 -36.25 -11.59
CA GLY A 402 -45.56 -36.44 -10.35
C GLY A 402 -44.39 -37.41 -10.53
N CYS A 403 -44.55 -38.44 -11.35
CA CYS A 403 -43.48 -39.38 -11.69
C CYS A 403 -42.46 -38.75 -12.64
N LEU A 404 -42.94 -37.96 -13.62
CA LEU A 404 -42.11 -37.36 -14.67
C LEU A 404 -41.21 -36.25 -14.12
N LEU A 405 -41.70 -35.44 -13.18
CA LEU A 405 -40.88 -34.42 -12.52
C LEU A 405 -39.76 -35.05 -11.68
N ASP A 406 -40.07 -36.17 -11.02
CA ASP A 406 -39.13 -36.95 -10.23
C ASP A 406 -38.11 -37.70 -11.12
N GLN A 407 -38.54 -38.09 -12.32
CA GLN A 407 -37.69 -38.72 -13.34
C GLN A 407 -36.77 -37.69 -14.01
N VAL A 408 -37.26 -36.49 -14.31
CA VAL A 408 -36.47 -35.37 -14.81
C VAL A 408 -35.48 -34.90 -13.75
N ALA A 409 -35.88 -34.81 -12.48
CA ALA A 409 -34.96 -34.51 -11.39
C ALA A 409 -33.85 -35.58 -11.26
N ARG A 410 -34.20 -36.86 -11.39
CA ARG A 410 -33.23 -37.97 -11.38
C ARG A 410 -32.33 -37.99 -12.62
N GLU A 411 -32.83 -37.62 -13.79
CA GLU A 411 -32.04 -37.56 -15.03
C GLU A 411 -31.12 -36.34 -15.05
N LEU A 412 -31.57 -35.19 -14.55
CA LEU A 412 -30.71 -34.03 -14.32
C LEU A 412 -29.62 -34.36 -13.29
N GLU A 413 -29.96 -35.04 -12.20
CA GLU A 413 -28.97 -35.49 -11.22
C GLU A 413 -27.99 -36.51 -11.81
N SER A 414 -28.45 -37.44 -12.65
CA SER A 414 -27.56 -38.44 -13.27
C SER A 414 -26.63 -37.84 -14.32
N ARG A 415 -27.12 -36.88 -15.12
CA ARG A 415 -26.32 -36.22 -16.17
C ARG A 415 -25.35 -35.20 -15.63
N PHE A 416 -25.77 -34.41 -14.65
CA PHE A 416 -24.98 -33.29 -14.15
C PHE A 416 -24.25 -33.59 -12.85
N ALA A 417 -24.58 -34.71 -12.18
CA ALA A 417 -24.00 -35.15 -10.92
C ALA A 417 -23.95 -34.00 -9.89
N PHE A 418 -25.00 -33.19 -9.86
CA PHE A 418 -24.99 -31.88 -9.21
C PHE A 418 -24.72 -32.01 -7.72
N LYS A 419 -25.40 -32.97 -7.08
CA LYS A 419 -25.17 -33.34 -5.68
C LYS A 419 -23.75 -33.83 -5.45
N THR A 420 -23.25 -34.68 -6.35
CA THR A 420 -21.89 -35.24 -6.24
C THR A 420 -20.81 -34.17 -6.38
N ARG A 421 -21.01 -33.17 -7.26
CA ARG A 421 -20.09 -32.02 -7.41
C ARG A 421 -20.18 -31.07 -6.21
N LEU A 422 -21.38 -30.83 -5.70
CA LEU A 422 -21.60 -30.01 -4.51
C LEU A 422 -20.93 -30.63 -3.28
N ASP A 423 -21.10 -31.94 -3.09
CA ASP A 423 -20.48 -32.69 -1.98
C ASP A 423 -18.95 -32.68 -2.08
N ARG A 424 -18.39 -32.77 -3.28
CA ARG A 424 -16.93 -32.66 -3.50
C ARG A 424 -16.40 -31.26 -3.19
N LEU A 425 -17.10 -30.20 -3.59
CA LEU A 425 -16.76 -28.82 -3.25
C LEU A 425 -16.86 -28.57 -1.74
N GLN A 426 -17.91 -29.10 -1.10
CA GLN A 426 -18.10 -28.97 0.33
C GLN A 426 -17.03 -29.73 1.12
N ALA A 427 -16.57 -30.88 0.61
CA ALA A 427 -15.44 -31.61 1.15
C ALA A 427 -14.11 -30.86 0.95
N SER A 428 -13.88 -30.22 -0.19
CA SER A 428 -12.63 -29.48 -0.46
C SER A 428 -12.53 -28.15 0.29
N VAL A 429 -13.66 -27.57 0.73
CA VAL A 429 -13.68 -26.37 1.58
C VAL A 429 -13.47 -26.71 3.06
N ARG A 430 -13.75 -27.96 3.46
CA ARG A 430 -13.54 -28.44 4.84
C ARG A 430 -12.14 -29.00 5.11
N ALA A 431 -11.41 -29.38 4.07
CA ALA A 431 -10.02 -29.85 4.12
C ALA A 431 -9.07 -28.68 3.87
#